data_AF-A0A1G4GB36-F1
#
_entry.id   AF-A0A1G4GB36-F1
#
_cell.length_a   1.000
_cell.length_b   1.000
_cell.length_c   1.000
_cell.angle_alpha   90.00
_cell.angle_beta   90.00
_cell.angle_gamma   90.00
#
_symmetry.space_group_name_H-M   'P 1'
#
loop_
_entity.id
_entity.type
_entity.pdbx_description
1 polymer ?
#
loop_
_entity_poly.entity_id
_entity_poly.type
_entity_poly.pdbx_seq_one_letter_code
_entity_poly.pdbx_strand_id
1 'polypeptide(L)'
;MKTINRFIRITLIFTAAMLFLSINISCADKEIVDNKTDPDKNPKPEIKDTESWVYRKNNLSGRGEKFFGIVHYNFPGYLHHRDPDPDSRNEAIFKEKTAHVNTIIIDDKFVKPYMSDKILIPSNYLRWRIQNYLAKQNIPQGVDKDYYGTQFLKQNVNNVNLVAELDNGIDVLKNKFRNFDLEYNTIDEIALGGLGHYYTPPSIGEKLYDRIKKKENDPLVLVDLLGHGRGSAFFFEQNYLKEHSSMPEDPPYELLSEEARANKTIPLLGFFEAYDGTPVYNFDRNGRYSYNNIDFESYKKMWFENVKQIAAAYKNSGNLFSLNAYNDFFRYPILSGITVDAIRAGVGDMPVWIYFDGNGYSKPASMSAEDYVNEVKCQIYTSIVHGATGVMFWSDTTKEPYVFDALTPMLIELNENVHIFKMNTTESTIINDLHVMIKGDKGKKYIIATNTSKTTPVSLNVDGVSKKTLGALEVYVAEIGGTL
;
A
#
# COMPACT_ATOMS: atom_id res chain seq x y z
N MET A 1 -4.20 4.42 66.85
CA MET A 1 -3.97 5.75 67.46
C MET A 1 -2.55 6.18 67.13
N LYS A 2 -2.39 7.33 66.42
CA LYS A 2 -1.90 8.61 66.99
C LYS A 2 -0.48 8.48 67.58
N THR A 3 0.60 8.76 66.83
CA THR A 3 1.16 10.10 66.47
C THR A 3 1.75 10.87 67.65
N ILE A 4 3.03 11.24 67.56
CA ILE A 4 3.80 12.40 68.10
C ILE A 4 5.29 12.01 67.91
N ASN A 5 6.15 12.63 67.10
CA ASN A 5 6.11 13.88 66.31
C ASN A 5 6.10 15.16 67.16
N ARG A 6 7.29 15.73 67.48
CA ARG A 6 7.79 16.98 66.82
C ARG A 6 8.94 17.71 67.55
N PHE A 7 9.98 18.09 66.78
CA PHE A 7 10.67 19.41 66.72
C PHE A 7 11.35 19.96 68.00
N ILE A 8 12.38 20.82 67.96
CA ILE A 8 12.58 22.12 67.27
C ILE A 8 14.11 22.27 66.98
N ARG A 9 14.67 22.75 65.84
CA ARG A 9 14.43 23.84 64.84
C ARG A 9 15.50 24.97 65.00
N ILE A 10 15.75 25.67 63.87
CA ILE A 10 16.36 27.03 63.70
C ILE A 10 17.92 27.15 63.67
N THR A 11 18.58 27.97 62.81
CA THR A 11 18.22 28.49 61.44
C THR A 11 19.37 29.26 60.69
N LEU A 12 19.58 28.99 59.38
CA LEU A 12 20.19 29.84 58.30
C LEU A 12 21.69 30.35 58.45
N ILE A 13 22.45 30.92 57.48
CA ILE A 13 22.24 31.73 56.23
C ILE A 13 23.30 31.47 55.10
N PHE A 14 22.83 31.47 53.84
CA PHE A 14 23.39 31.82 52.48
C PHE A 14 24.89 32.14 52.19
N THR A 15 25.40 31.59 51.07
CA THR A 15 25.75 32.25 49.75
C THR A 15 26.42 31.19 48.83
N ALA A 16 26.23 30.98 47.52
CA ALA A 16 25.81 31.75 46.32
C ALA A 16 26.97 32.14 45.36
N ALA A 17 27.40 31.21 44.49
CA ALA A 17 28.14 31.39 43.20
C ALA A 17 28.60 29.98 42.70
N MET A 18 28.73 29.63 41.41
CA MET A 18 28.35 30.30 40.15
C MET A 18 28.06 29.24 39.09
N LEU A 19 27.10 29.51 38.19
CA LEU A 19 26.89 28.75 36.95
C LEU A 19 27.63 29.49 35.83
N PHE A 20 28.48 28.81 35.04
CA PHE A 20 28.83 29.35 33.71
C PHE A 20 29.02 28.26 32.65
N LEU A 21 28.30 28.48 31.56
CA LEU A 21 28.32 27.76 30.29
C LEU A 21 29.19 28.59 29.32
N SER A 22 30.14 27.97 28.61
CA SER A 22 30.61 28.54 27.34
C SER A 22 31.32 27.53 26.45
N ILE A 23 30.77 27.38 25.25
CA ILE A 23 31.41 26.82 24.06
C ILE A 23 32.58 27.74 23.68
N ASN A 24 33.66 27.20 23.11
CA ASN A 24 34.34 27.89 22.02
C ASN A 24 34.97 26.94 21.01
N ILE A 25 34.68 27.24 19.74
CA ILE A 25 35.22 26.60 18.54
C ILE A 25 36.50 27.34 18.16
N SER A 26 37.55 26.65 17.72
CA SER A 26 38.44 27.18 16.68
C SER A 26 39.24 26.07 16.00
N CYS A 27 39.22 26.11 14.68
CA CYS A 27 40.02 25.30 13.77
C CYS A 27 41.52 25.48 14.00
N ALA A 28 42.30 24.44 13.72
CA ALA A 28 43.59 24.54 13.05
C ALA A 28 43.94 23.18 12.41
N ASP A 29 44.12 23.18 11.09
CA ASP A 29 44.39 21.98 10.31
C ASP A 29 45.72 21.32 10.68
N LYS A 30 45.74 19.98 10.68
CA LYS A 30 46.93 19.22 10.30
C LYS A 30 46.54 18.06 9.40
N GLU A 31 47.02 18.16 8.16
CA GLU A 31 46.91 17.18 7.10
C GLU A 31 47.28 15.78 7.60
N ILE A 32 46.34 14.83 7.50
CA ILE A 32 46.70 13.42 7.39
C ILE A 32 47.03 13.22 5.92
N VAL A 33 48.33 13.21 5.62
CA VAL A 33 48.86 13.03 4.27
C VAL A 33 48.41 11.68 3.71
N ASP A 34 47.57 11.75 2.68
CA ASP A 34 47.25 10.59 1.86
C ASP A 34 48.46 10.23 1.00
N ASN A 35 48.94 8.99 1.12
CA ASN A 35 49.83 8.36 0.15
C ASN A 35 50.04 6.86 0.45
N LYS A 36 49.08 6.04 0.02
CA LYS A 36 49.33 4.71 -0.57
C LYS A 36 48.05 4.17 -1.21
N THR A 37 47.80 4.63 -2.43
CA THR A 37 46.83 4.02 -3.35
C THR A 37 47.22 2.57 -3.65
N ASP A 38 46.44 1.63 -3.14
CA ASP A 38 46.39 0.25 -3.59
C ASP A 38 45.57 0.23 -4.92
N PRO A 39 46.17 -0.02 -6.10
CA PRO A 39 45.50 0.23 -7.39
C PRO A 39 44.25 -0.62 -7.64
N ASP A 40 44.08 -1.72 -6.91
CA ASP A 40 42.96 -2.67 -7.05
C ASP A 40 41.79 -2.42 -6.07
N LYS A 41 41.80 -1.28 -5.35
CA LYS A 41 40.71 -0.88 -4.45
C LYS A 41 40.05 0.44 -4.84
N ASN A 42 39.67 0.56 -6.12
CA ASN A 42 38.44 1.28 -6.42
C ASN A 42 37.31 0.58 -5.64
N PRO A 43 36.55 1.28 -4.78
CA PRO A 43 35.26 0.76 -4.34
C PRO A 43 34.50 0.40 -5.62
N LYS A 44 34.07 -0.85 -5.76
CA LYS A 44 33.17 -1.21 -6.87
C LYS A 44 32.04 -0.17 -6.82
N PRO A 45 31.76 0.55 -7.93
CA PRO A 45 30.66 1.51 -7.92
C PRO A 45 29.44 0.76 -7.40
N GLU A 46 28.81 1.29 -6.35
CA GLU A 46 27.55 0.73 -5.88
C GLU A 46 26.64 0.66 -7.10
N ILE A 47 26.31 -0.56 -7.51
CA ILE A 47 25.35 -0.79 -8.58
C ILE A 47 24.05 -0.26 -8.00
N LYS A 48 23.71 0.98 -8.36
CA LYS A 48 22.47 1.61 -7.95
C LYS A 48 21.36 0.66 -8.35
N ASP A 49 20.63 0.21 -7.35
CA ASP A 49 19.51 -0.68 -7.54
C ASP A 49 18.47 0.04 -8.40
N THR A 50 18.28 -0.46 -9.63
CA THR A 50 17.30 0.07 -10.60
C THR A 50 15.90 -0.49 -10.35
N GLU A 51 15.77 -1.35 -9.35
CA GLU A 51 14.51 -1.89 -8.86
C GLU A 51 14.13 -1.11 -7.60
N SER A 52 12.87 -0.72 -7.51
CA SER A 52 12.38 0.24 -6.51
C SER A 52 12.15 -0.42 -5.15
N TRP A 53 13.19 -0.91 -4.49
CA TRP A 53 13.07 -1.70 -3.26
C TRP A 53 12.84 -0.86 -2.00
N VAL A 54 12.03 -1.42 -1.08
CA VAL A 54 12.10 -1.04 0.33
C VAL A 54 13.41 -1.59 0.89
N TYR A 55 14.16 -0.76 1.62
CA TYR A 55 15.36 -1.19 2.34
C TYR A 55 15.08 -1.17 3.84
N ARG A 56 15.21 -2.33 4.51
CA ARG A 56 15.15 -2.41 5.98
C ARG A 56 16.52 -2.72 6.54
N LYS A 57 16.82 -2.19 7.73
CA LYS A 57 18.07 -2.48 8.44
C LYS A 57 18.03 -3.91 8.99
N ASN A 58 18.98 -4.73 8.58
CA ASN A 58 19.16 -6.08 9.13
C ASN A 58 19.81 -6.00 10.52
N ASN A 59 19.19 -6.65 11.52
CA ASN A 59 19.62 -6.60 12.92
C ASN A 59 20.97 -7.31 13.20
N LEU A 60 21.41 -8.21 12.32
CA LEU A 60 22.68 -8.93 12.43
C LEU A 60 23.81 -8.22 11.68
N SER A 61 23.55 -7.74 10.46
CA SER A 61 24.57 -7.10 9.61
C SER A 61 24.69 -5.59 9.84
N GLY A 62 23.66 -4.96 10.41
CA GLY A 62 23.54 -3.51 10.60
C GLY A 62 23.34 -2.71 9.31
N ARG A 63 23.25 -3.37 8.15
CA ARG A 63 23.13 -2.76 6.82
C ARG A 63 21.68 -2.73 6.35
N GLY A 64 21.36 -1.80 5.45
CA GLY A 64 20.10 -1.84 4.70
C GLY A 64 20.11 -2.99 3.70
N GLU A 65 19.08 -3.82 3.71
CA GLU A 65 18.89 -4.95 2.81
C GLU A 65 17.51 -4.86 2.13
N LYS A 66 17.43 -5.31 0.86
CA LYS A 66 16.18 -5.40 0.10
C LYS A 66 15.13 -6.15 0.93
N PHE A 67 13.97 -5.54 1.10
CA PHE A 67 12.84 -6.08 1.85
C PHE A 67 11.67 -6.39 0.93
N PHE A 68 11.19 -7.63 0.95
CA PHE A 68 9.99 -8.03 0.23
C PHE A 68 8.81 -8.12 1.20
N GLY A 69 7.78 -7.28 0.99
CA GLY A 69 6.59 -7.30 1.83
C GLY A 69 5.77 -8.57 1.60
N ILE A 70 5.41 -9.29 2.67
CA ILE A 70 4.35 -10.29 2.64
C ILE A 70 3.41 -9.93 3.78
N VAL A 71 2.21 -9.45 3.42
CA VAL A 71 1.34 -8.69 4.32
C VAL A 71 -0.06 -9.29 4.38
N HIS A 72 -0.63 -9.43 5.59
CA HIS A 72 -2.07 -9.69 5.75
C HIS A 72 -2.79 -8.46 6.30
N TYR A 73 -3.83 -8.00 5.58
CA TYR A 73 -4.86 -7.13 6.13
C TYR A 73 -6.02 -8.00 6.62
N ASN A 74 -6.08 -8.16 7.95
CA ASN A 74 -6.91 -9.13 8.67
C ASN A 74 -6.63 -10.60 8.28
N PHE A 75 -7.15 -11.52 9.09
CA PHE A 75 -6.95 -12.97 8.92
C PHE A 75 -8.16 -13.72 9.55
N PRO A 76 -8.99 -14.42 8.77
CA PRO A 76 -10.23 -15.00 9.27
C PRO A 76 -9.99 -16.15 10.25
N GLY A 77 -10.94 -16.36 11.16
CA GLY A 77 -10.82 -17.31 12.27
C GLY A 77 -10.07 -16.76 13.50
N TYR A 78 -9.49 -15.56 13.42
CA TYR A 78 -9.03 -14.81 14.59
C TYR A 78 -10.16 -13.95 15.18
N LEU A 79 -10.24 -13.88 16.51
CA LEU A 79 -11.29 -13.12 17.18
C LEU A 79 -10.88 -11.64 17.30
N HIS A 80 -11.45 -10.80 16.44
CA HIS A 80 -11.24 -9.35 16.48
C HIS A 80 -12.03 -8.69 17.62
N HIS A 81 -11.43 -8.59 18.81
CA HIS A 81 -12.00 -7.91 19.97
C HIS A 81 -11.04 -6.91 20.63
N ARG A 82 -11.57 -5.97 21.42
CA ARG A 82 -10.78 -4.95 22.12
C ARG A 82 -10.16 -5.48 23.42
N ASP A 83 -10.92 -6.30 24.15
CA ASP A 83 -10.58 -6.77 25.50
C ASP A 83 -9.30 -7.61 25.53
N PRO A 84 -8.60 -7.74 26.67
CA PRO A 84 -7.48 -8.67 26.80
C PRO A 84 -7.92 -10.11 26.50
N ASP A 85 -7.04 -10.88 25.88
CA ASP A 85 -7.33 -12.25 25.47
C ASP A 85 -7.37 -13.15 26.72
N PRO A 86 -8.51 -13.79 27.05
CA PRO A 86 -8.73 -14.35 28.39
C PRO A 86 -7.96 -15.65 28.67
N ASP A 87 -7.45 -16.33 27.63
CA ASP A 87 -6.94 -17.71 27.72
C ASP A 87 -5.83 -18.05 26.72
N SER A 88 -5.17 -17.03 26.14
CA SER A 88 -4.11 -17.11 25.11
C SER A 88 -4.40 -17.91 23.83
N ARG A 89 -5.61 -18.46 23.62
CA ARG A 89 -5.95 -19.19 22.38
C ARG A 89 -5.83 -18.32 21.13
N ASN A 90 -6.21 -17.06 21.25
CA ASN A 90 -6.19 -16.09 20.15
C ASN A 90 -4.74 -15.71 19.75
N GLU A 91 -3.78 -15.74 20.69
CA GLU A 91 -2.34 -15.59 20.41
C GLU A 91 -1.78 -16.79 19.62
N ALA A 92 -2.19 -18.01 19.96
CA ALA A 92 -1.79 -19.22 19.22
C ALA A 92 -2.30 -19.18 17.78
N ILE A 93 -3.59 -18.85 17.58
CA ILE A 93 -4.21 -18.67 16.25
C ILE A 93 -3.49 -17.57 15.46
N PHE A 94 -3.16 -16.43 16.08
CA PHE A 94 -2.39 -15.37 15.43
C PHE A 94 -1.02 -15.88 14.95
N LYS A 95 -0.26 -16.56 15.80
CA LYS A 95 1.08 -17.08 15.47
C LYS A 95 1.04 -18.12 14.34
N GLU A 96 0.04 -18.99 14.34
CA GLU A 96 -0.20 -19.97 13.27
C GLU A 96 -0.56 -19.27 11.95
N LYS A 97 -1.61 -18.46 11.93
CA LYS A 97 -2.12 -17.80 10.72
C LYS A 97 -1.19 -16.72 10.15
N THR A 98 -0.21 -16.24 10.93
CA THR A 98 0.79 -15.26 10.47
C THR A 98 2.21 -15.83 10.39
N ALA A 99 2.40 -17.16 10.49
CA ALA A 99 3.72 -17.78 10.47
C ALA A 99 4.56 -17.44 9.22
N HIS A 100 3.90 -17.23 8.08
CA HIS A 100 4.53 -16.99 6.78
C HIS A 100 4.42 -15.52 6.30
N VAL A 101 4.06 -14.58 7.18
CA VAL A 101 4.02 -13.14 6.86
C VAL A 101 4.92 -12.32 7.79
N ASN A 102 5.42 -11.21 7.25
CA ASN A 102 6.34 -10.30 7.95
C ASN A 102 5.68 -9.00 8.42
N THR A 103 4.54 -8.65 7.82
CA THR A 103 3.81 -7.40 8.10
C THR A 103 2.32 -7.70 8.30
N ILE A 104 1.66 -6.95 9.18
CA ILE A 104 0.21 -7.00 9.36
C ILE A 104 -0.41 -5.60 9.22
N ILE A 105 -1.57 -5.55 8.56
CA ILE A 105 -2.45 -4.39 8.51
C ILE A 105 -3.69 -4.74 9.35
N ILE A 106 -3.97 -3.93 10.36
CA ILE A 106 -5.10 -4.17 11.26
C ILE A 106 -5.58 -2.85 11.89
N ASP A 107 -6.87 -2.76 12.19
CA ASP A 107 -7.44 -1.62 12.91
C ASP A 107 -6.80 -1.48 14.30
N ASP A 108 -6.44 -0.25 14.68
CA ASP A 108 -5.65 0.05 15.86
C ASP A 108 -6.30 -0.43 17.19
N LYS A 109 -7.63 -0.62 17.21
CA LYS A 109 -8.36 -1.11 18.40
C LYS A 109 -8.26 -2.62 18.62
N PHE A 110 -7.72 -3.38 17.66
CA PHE A 110 -7.60 -4.85 17.72
C PHE A 110 -6.16 -5.35 17.92
N VAL A 111 -5.15 -4.47 17.83
CA VAL A 111 -3.74 -4.80 18.04
C VAL A 111 -3.50 -5.33 19.45
N LYS A 112 -2.73 -6.43 19.58
CA LYS A 112 -2.37 -7.07 20.86
C LYS A 112 -0.84 -7.09 21.05
N PRO A 113 -0.32 -7.10 22.29
CA PRO A 113 1.12 -7.07 22.55
C PRO A 113 1.93 -8.20 21.89
N TYR A 114 1.35 -9.40 21.72
CA TYR A 114 2.03 -10.54 21.10
C TYR A 114 2.20 -10.42 19.58
N MET A 115 1.59 -9.42 18.94
CA MET A 115 1.74 -9.13 17.50
C MET A 115 3.02 -8.32 17.17
N SER A 116 3.83 -8.01 18.20
CA SER A 116 5.05 -7.19 18.08
C SER A 116 6.23 -7.92 17.44
N ASP A 117 6.07 -9.18 17.07
CA ASP A 117 7.00 -9.92 16.19
C ASP A 117 6.82 -9.57 14.70
N LYS A 118 5.73 -8.85 14.35
CA LYS A 118 5.44 -8.38 12.99
C LYS A 118 5.64 -6.87 12.86
N ILE A 119 5.91 -6.43 11.63
CA ILE A 119 5.77 -5.02 11.26
C ILE A 119 4.28 -4.67 11.29
N LEU A 120 3.92 -3.58 11.98
CA LEU A 120 2.54 -3.15 12.17
C LEU A 120 2.24 -1.93 11.30
N ILE A 121 1.19 -2.01 10.49
CA ILE A 121 0.57 -0.88 9.80
C ILE A 121 -0.86 -0.70 10.37
N PRO A 122 -1.11 0.30 11.24
CA PRO A 122 -2.44 0.56 11.76
C PRO A 122 -3.37 1.09 10.67
N SER A 123 -4.47 0.39 10.39
CA SER A 123 -5.43 0.82 9.36
C SER A 123 -6.45 1.84 9.88
N ASN A 124 -6.97 2.66 8.97
CA ASN A 124 -8.08 3.61 9.14
C ASN A 124 -7.96 4.70 10.23
N TYR A 125 -7.01 4.66 11.16
CA TYR A 125 -6.94 5.62 12.26
C TYR A 125 -6.72 7.06 11.77
N LEU A 126 -5.75 7.30 10.88
CA LEU A 126 -5.47 8.64 10.33
C LEU A 126 -6.61 9.18 9.47
N ARG A 127 -7.28 8.31 8.68
CA ARG A 127 -8.53 8.62 7.97
C ARG A 127 -9.62 9.12 8.93
N TRP A 128 -9.82 8.42 10.05
CA TRP A 128 -10.78 8.81 11.09
C TRP A 128 -10.45 10.18 11.73
N ARG A 129 -9.16 10.54 11.87
CA ARG A 129 -8.76 11.90 12.33
C ARG A 129 -9.26 13.00 11.39
N ILE A 130 -9.18 12.78 10.07
CA ILE A 130 -9.67 13.73 9.06
C ILE A 130 -11.21 13.80 9.10
N GLN A 131 -11.89 12.65 9.24
CA GLN A 131 -13.35 12.59 9.39
C GLN A 131 -13.84 13.36 10.63
N ASN A 132 -13.17 13.20 11.78
CA ASN A 132 -13.47 13.95 13.00
C ASN A 132 -13.24 15.46 12.84
N TYR A 133 -12.21 15.86 12.11
CA TYR A 133 -11.95 17.27 11.82
C TYR A 133 -13.11 17.85 10.99
N LEU A 134 -13.53 17.16 9.92
CA LEU A 134 -14.65 17.56 9.06
C LEU A 134 -15.98 17.60 9.81
N ALA A 135 -16.25 16.63 10.70
CA ALA A 135 -17.47 16.59 11.51
C ALA A 135 -17.63 17.77 12.50
N LYS A 136 -16.55 18.55 12.73
CA LYS A 136 -16.57 19.78 13.55
C LYS A 136 -16.76 21.06 12.71
N GLN A 137 -16.79 20.94 11.38
CA GLN A 137 -16.94 22.09 10.48
C GLN A 137 -18.41 22.28 10.10
N ASN A 138 -18.78 23.52 9.77
CA ASN A 138 -20.11 23.86 9.26
C ASN A 138 -20.23 23.52 7.77
N ILE A 139 -20.01 22.26 7.41
CA ILE A 139 -20.18 21.73 6.04
C ILE A 139 -21.59 21.16 5.85
N PRO A 140 -22.22 21.31 4.67
CA PRO A 140 -23.52 20.72 4.39
C PRO A 140 -23.54 19.21 4.61
N GLN A 141 -24.65 18.71 5.17
CA GLN A 141 -24.87 17.30 5.48
C GLN A 141 -25.83 16.66 4.47
N GLY A 142 -25.87 15.33 4.43
CA GLY A 142 -26.72 14.57 3.52
C GLY A 142 -25.91 13.67 2.59
N VAL A 143 -26.46 13.35 1.42
CA VAL A 143 -25.84 12.44 0.44
C VAL A 143 -24.55 13.04 -0.14
N ASP A 144 -24.51 14.35 -0.37
CA ASP A 144 -23.34 15.04 -0.96
C ASP A 144 -22.35 15.58 0.07
N LYS A 145 -22.48 15.23 1.36
CA LYS A 145 -21.54 15.64 2.43
C LYS A 145 -20.07 15.40 2.05
N ASP A 146 -19.82 14.37 1.26
CA ASP A 146 -18.50 13.92 0.83
C ASP A 146 -17.92 14.88 -0.24
N TYR A 147 -18.75 15.44 -1.13
CA TYR A 147 -18.36 16.50 -2.06
C TYR A 147 -17.91 17.76 -1.31
N TYR A 148 -18.75 18.25 -0.39
CA TYR A 148 -18.44 19.44 0.40
C TYR A 148 -17.21 19.22 1.31
N GLY A 149 -17.07 18.02 1.89
CA GLY A 149 -15.87 17.64 2.65
C GLY A 149 -14.60 17.70 1.80
N THR A 150 -14.62 17.14 0.60
CA THR A 150 -13.51 17.22 -0.37
C THR A 150 -13.15 18.67 -0.73
N GLN A 151 -14.12 19.52 -1.09
CA GLN A 151 -13.81 20.91 -1.45
C GLN A 151 -13.31 21.71 -0.25
N PHE A 152 -13.91 21.51 0.94
CA PHE A 152 -13.47 22.13 2.18
C PHE A 152 -12.01 21.78 2.52
N LEU A 153 -11.63 20.50 2.39
CA LEU A 153 -10.26 20.04 2.64
C LEU A 153 -9.24 20.72 1.71
N LYS A 154 -9.54 20.84 0.41
CA LYS A 154 -8.64 21.53 -0.55
C LYS A 154 -8.35 22.97 -0.14
N GLN A 155 -9.40 23.71 0.25
CA GLN A 155 -9.29 25.09 0.70
C GLN A 155 -8.57 25.23 2.06
N ASN A 156 -8.63 24.18 2.90
CA ASN A 156 -8.14 24.20 4.29
C ASN A 156 -6.90 23.31 4.54
N VAL A 157 -6.16 22.89 3.51
CA VAL A 157 -4.99 22.00 3.63
C VAL A 157 -3.91 22.47 4.64
N ASN A 158 -3.78 23.79 4.83
CA ASN A 158 -2.84 24.40 5.78
C ASN A 158 -3.51 24.92 7.07
N ASN A 159 -4.79 24.59 7.32
CA ASN A 159 -5.52 25.02 8.51
C ASN A 159 -4.86 24.45 9.78
N VAL A 160 -4.58 25.31 10.75
CA VAL A 160 -3.85 24.94 11.99
C VAL A 160 -4.55 23.84 12.78
N ASN A 161 -5.88 23.79 12.75
CA ASN A 161 -6.67 22.78 13.46
C ASN A 161 -6.61 21.43 12.73
N LEU A 162 -6.60 21.40 11.40
CA LEU A 162 -6.36 20.17 10.62
C LEU A 162 -4.97 19.62 10.93
N VAL A 163 -3.94 20.47 10.87
CA VAL A 163 -2.54 20.07 11.15
C VAL A 163 -2.42 19.50 12.57
N ALA A 164 -3.05 20.14 13.56
CA ALA A 164 -3.06 19.64 14.95
C ALA A 164 -3.81 18.29 15.09
N GLU A 165 -4.93 18.08 14.40
CA GLU A 165 -5.66 16.82 14.43
C GLU A 165 -4.85 15.66 13.80
N LEU A 166 -4.11 15.93 12.72
CA LEU A 166 -3.18 14.99 12.10
C LEU A 166 -1.97 14.70 13.00
N ASP A 167 -1.30 15.74 13.50
CA ASP A 167 -0.13 15.60 14.38
C ASP A 167 -0.46 14.78 15.63
N ASN A 168 -1.58 15.07 16.29
CA ASN A 168 -2.05 14.29 17.44
C ASN A 168 -2.43 12.85 17.05
N GLY A 169 -2.89 12.62 15.82
CA GLY A 169 -3.13 11.27 15.31
C GLY A 169 -1.85 10.43 15.24
N ILE A 170 -0.79 11.02 14.69
CA ILE A 170 0.53 10.40 14.58
C ILE A 170 1.14 10.17 15.97
N ASP A 171 1.05 11.16 16.86
CA ASP A 171 1.54 11.04 18.24
C ASP A 171 0.82 9.95 19.03
N VAL A 172 -0.50 9.77 18.84
CA VAL A 172 -1.24 8.67 19.47
C VAL A 172 -0.74 7.31 18.96
N LEU A 173 -0.58 7.13 17.64
CA LEU A 173 -0.07 5.87 17.08
C LEU A 173 1.35 5.57 17.58
N LYS A 174 2.26 6.53 17.50
CA LYS A 174 3.65 6.42 17.98
C LYS A 174 3.71 6.04 19.47
N ASN A 175 2.92 6.71 20.32
CA ASN A 175 2.92 6.44 21.76
C ASN A 175 2.26 5.11 22.14
N LYS A 176 1.18 4.74 21.45
CA LYS A 176 0.42 3.50 21.67
C LYS A 176 1.21 2.27 21.21
N PHE A 177 1.95 2.39 20.11
CA PHE A 177 2.68 1.29 19.47
C PHE A 177 4.20 1.43 19.54
N ARG A 178 4.75 2.21 20.48
CA ARG A 178 6.20 2.44 20.68
C ARG A 178 7.09 1.20 20.86
N ASN A 179 6.49 0.01 21.06
CA ASN A 179 7.17 -1.27 21.22
C ASN A 179 7.05 -2.16 19.95
N PHE A 180 6.45 -1.66 18.87
CA PHE A 180 6.29 -2.35 17.59
C PHE A 180 7.23 -1.74 16.56
N ASP A 181 7.61 -2.53 15.55
CA ASP A 181 8.14 -1.98 14.29
C ASP A 181 6.94 -1.37 13.53
N LEU A 182 6.83 -0.03 13.55
CA LEU A 182 5.62 0.70 13.16
C LEU A 182 5.82 1.41 11.83
N GLU A 183 4.94 1.10 10.88
CA GLU A 183 4.82 1.79 9.60
C GLU A 183 3.41 2.38 9.44
N TYR A 184 3.21 3.20 8.41
CA TYR A 184 1.98 3.97 8.24
C TYR A 184 1.26 3.61 6.95
N ASN A 185 -0.07 3.72 6.98
CA ASN A 185 -0.91 3.86 5.79
C ASN A 185 -1.50 5.27 5.84
N THR A 186 -1.52 6.01 4.72
CA THR A 186 -2.24 7.27 4.65
C THR A 186 -3.73 7.06 4.92
N ILE A 187 -4.38 6.39 3.99
CA ILE A 187 -5.82 6.20 3.81
C ILE A 187 -6.00 5.05 2.82
N ASP A 188 -6.90 4.13 3.14
CA ASP A 188 -7.42 3.05 2.28
C ASP A 188 -8.13 3.63 1.04
N GLU A 189 -7.80 3.16 -0.17
CA GLU A 189 -8.42 3.60 -1.44
C GLU A 189 -8.51 5.14 -1.63
N ILE A 190 -7.41 5.86 -1.34
CA ILE A 190 -7.37 7.32 -1.14
C ILE A 190 -7.97 8.14 -2.30
N ALA A 191 -7.90 7.63 -3.54
CA ALA A 191 -8.30 8.31 -4.77
C ALA A 191 -9.63 7.82 -5.37
N LEU A 192 -10.31 6.85 -4.74
CA LEU A 192 -11.51 6.23 -5.28
C LEU A 192 -12.75 7.14 -5.12
N GLY A 193 -13.13 7.40 -3.85
CA GLY A 193 -14.33 8.15 -3.48
C GLY A 193 -15.65 7.42 -3.79
N GLY A 194 -16.77 8.12 -3.58
CA GLY A 194 -18.11 7.60 -3.85
C GLY A 194 -18.66 6.66 -2.77
N LEU A 195 -19.92 6.24 -2.96
CA LEU A 195 -20.61 5.20 -2.17
C LEU A 195 -20.55 5.36 -0.62
N GLY A 196 -20.49 6.60 -0.12
CA GLY A 196 -20.43 6.93 1.31
C GLY A 196 -19.02 7.23 1.84
N HIS A 197 -18.04 7.39 0.94
CA HIS A 197 -16.69 7.81 1.22
C HIS A 197 -16.29 9.00 0.33
N TYR A 198 -15.81 10.10 0.91
CA TYR A 198 -15.09 11.12 0.14
C TYR A 198 -13.74 10.56 -0.31
N TYR A 199 -13.34 10.86 -1.55
CA TYR A 199 -11.93 10.68 -1.94
C TYR A 199 -11.12 11.79 -1.26
N THR A 200 -9.91 11.48 -0.80
CA THR A 200 -9.09 12.48 -0.10
C THR A 200 -8.21 13.21 -1.12
N PRO A 201 -8.25 14.55 -1.21
CA PRO A 201 -7.45 15.29 -2.19
C PRO A 201 -5.95 14.97 -2.09
N PRO A 202 -5.20 14.93 -3.22
CA PRO A 202 -3.75 14.67 -3.21
C PRO A 202 -2.97 15.59 -2.26
N SER A 203 -3.39 16.86 -2.14
CA SER A 203 -2.79 17.84 -1.23
C SER A 203 -2.94 17.49 0.26
N ILE A 204 -3.96 16.71 0.64
CA ILE A 204 -4.15 16.19 1.99
C ILE A 204 -3.30 14.94 2.22
N GLY A 205 -3.15 14.07 1.21
CA GLY A 205 -2.21 12.95 1.24
C GLY A 205 -0.76 13.43 1.42
N GLU A 206 -0.34 14.41 0.61
CA GLU A 206 0.95 15.09 0.75
C GLU A 206 1.09 15.75 2.13
N LYS A 207 0.06 16.46 2.61
CA LYS A 207 0.09 17.06 3.96
C LYS A 207 0.32 16.01 5.04
N LEU A 208 -0.37 14.88 4.96
CA LEU A 208 -0.27 13.79 5.94
C LEU A 208 1.15 13.19 5.94
N TYR A 209 1.69 12.87 4.76
CA TYR A 209 3.07 12.37 4.66
C TYR A 209 4.09 13.36 5.22
N ASP A 210 3.94 14.65 4.92
CA ASP A 210 4.75 15.73 5.48
C ASP A 210 4.65 15.86 7.00
N ARG A 211 3.52 15.49 7.62
CA ARG A 211 3.41 15.42 9.09
C ARG A 211 4.12 14.19 9.65
N ILE A 212 4.00 13.03 9.00
CA ILE A 212 4.65 11.79 9.44
C ILE A 212 6.19 11.94 9.38
N LYS A 213 6.75 12.42 8.26
CA LYS A 213 8.20 12.71 8.09
C LYS A 213 8.78 13.72 9.09
N LYS A 214 7.95 14.53 9.76
CA LYS A 214 8.38 15.48 10.80
C LYS A 214 8.44 14.87 12.21
N LYS A 215 7.87 13.68 12.39
CA LYS A 215 7.73 12.98 13.68
C LYS A 215 8.47 11.65 13.73
N GLU A 216 8.67 11.04 12.56
CA GLU A 216 9.41 9.78 12.38
C GLU A 216 10.62 9.97 11.47
N ASN A 217 11.66 9.18 11.71
CA ASN A 217 12.89 9.19 10.92
C ASN A 217 12.85 8.05 9.88
N ASP A 218 12.74 8.42 8.61
CA ASP A 218 12.66 7.52 7.45
C ASP A 218 11.47 6.50 7.51
N PRO A 219 10.23 6.96 7.68
CA PRO A 219 9.04 6.09 7.77
C PRO A 219 8.65 5.49 6.42
N LEU A 220 8.19 4.24 6.41
CA LEU A 220 7.46 3.67 5.28
C LEU A 220 5.98 4.08 5.39
N VAL A 221 5.45 4.67 4.32
CA VAL A 221 4.10 5.22 4.25
C VAL A 221 3.42 4.68 3.00
N LEU A 222 2.57 3.69 3.23
CA LEU A 222 1.70 3.05 2.24
C LEU A 222 0.61 4.03 1.78
N VAL A 223 0.50 4.18 0.46
CA VAL A 223 -0.55 4.91 -0.25
C VAL A 223 -1.34 3.90 -1.06
N ASP A 224 -2.49 3.50 -0.54
CA ASP A 224 -3.40 2.65 -1.28
C ASP A 224 -4.32 3.49 -2.17
N LEU A 225 -4.23 3.28 -3.48
CA LEU A 225 -4.79 4.22 -4.46
C LEU A 225 -6.29 3.98 -4.69
N LEU A 226 -6.70 2.75 -5.03
CA LEU A 226 -7.99 2.46 -5.66
C LEU A 226 -8.44 0.99 -5.51
N GLY A 227 -9.74 0.78 -5.28
CA GLY A 227 -10.41 -0.53 -5.43
C GLY A 227 -10.50 -1.06 -6.86
N HIS A 228 -10.22 -0.23 -7.88
CA HIS A 228 -10.16 -0.61 -9.30
C HIS A 228 -9.52 0.47 -10.19
N GLY A 229 -8.93 0.08 -11.32
CA GLY A 229 -8.44 1.00 -12.37
C GLY A 229 -9.49 1.47 -13.39
N ARG A 230 -10.79 1.22 -13.15
CA ARG A 230 -11.88 1.57 -14.10
C ARG A 230 -12.07 3.08 -14.31
N GLY A 231 -11.77 3.86 -13.29
CA GLY A 231 -12.06 5.30 -13.18
C GLY A 231 -12.29 5.66 -11.71
N SER A 232 -12.51 6.92 -11.38
CA SER A 232 -12.83 7.34 -10.00
C SER A 232 -13.43 8.75 -9.89
N ALA A 233 -13.79 9.16 -8.68
CA ALA A 233 -14.22 10.51 -8.36
C ALA A 233 -13.16 11.58 -8.69
N PHE A 234 -11.87 11.24 -8.60
CA PHE A 234 -10.77 12.12 -8.96
C PHE A 234 -10.87 12.55 -10.43
N PHE A 235 -11.14 11.63 -11.35
CA PHE A 235 -11.22 11.95 -12.77
C PHE A 235 -12.46 12.76 -13.13
N PHE A 236 -13.63 12.46 -12.55
CA PHE A 236 -14.84 13.29 -12.71
C PHE A 236 -14.54 14.78 -12.45
N GLU A 237 -13.84 15.07 -11.34
CA GLU A 237 -13.42 16.44 -11.07
C GLU A 237 -12.30 16.95 -11.97
N GLN A 238 -11.27 16.15 -12.29
CA GLN A 238 -10.21 16.60 -13.21
C GLN A 238 -10.75 16.90 -14.61
N ASN A 239 -11.75 16.16 -15.08
CA ASN A 239 -12.39 16.37 -16.37
C ASN A 239 -13.19 17.67 -16.37
N TYR A 240 -14.00 17.93 -15.33
CA TYR A 240 -14.69 19.21 -15.16
C TYR A 240 -13.72 20.41 -15.15
N LEU A 241 -12.59 20.28 -14.45
CA LEU A 241 -11.57 21.31 -14.32
C LEU A 241 -10.73 21.54 -15.60
N LYS A 242 -10.92 20.75 -16.68
CA LYS A 242 -10.36 21.07 -18.01
C LYS A 242 -11.01 22.31 -18.63
N GLU A 243 -12.28 22.57 -18.28
CA GLU A 243 -13.09 23.66 -18.85
C GLU A 243 -13.45 24.74 -17.81
N HIS A 244 -13.29 24.46 -16.52
CA HIS A 244 -13.67 25.32 -15.40
C HIS A 244 -12.50 25.60 -14.46
N SER A 245 -12.41 26.81 -13.92
CA SER A 245 -11.32 27.21 -13.00
C SER A 245 -11.38 26.55 -11.62
N SER A 246 -12.54 26.05 -11.22
CA SER A 246 -12.83 25.52 -9.88
C SER A 246 -14.11 24.70 -9.90
N MET A 247 -14.22 23.70 -9.04
CA MET A 247 -15.50 23.04 -8.75
C MET A 247 -16.51 24.07 -8.20
N PRO A 248 -17.81 24.00 -8.56
CA PRO A 248 -18.83 24.92 -8.06
C PRO A 248 -19.15 24.69 -6.57
N GLU A 249 -19.83 25.65 -5.95
CA GLU A 249 -20.24 25.55 -4.53
C GLU A 249 -21.23 24.40 -4.31
N ASP A 250 -22.28 24.34 -5.16
CA ASP A 250 -23.20 23.21 -5.23
C ASP A 250 -22.63 22.07 -6.10
N PRO A 251 -22.94 20.79 -5.82
CA PRO A 251 -22.48 19.65 -6.63
C PRO A 251 -23.05 19.69 -8.07
N PRO A 252 -22.22 19.60 -9.13
CA PRO A 252 -22.66 19.80 -10.52
C PRO A 252 -23.42 18.60 -11.13
N TYR A 253 -24.62 18.33 -10.63
CA TYR A 253 -25.52 17.27 -11.11
C TYR A 253 -26.06 17.50 -12.53
N GLU A 254 -25.97 18.72 -13.06
CA GLU A 254 -26.35 19.07 -14.43
C GLU A 254 -25.50 18.37 -15.50
N LEU A 255 -24.24 18.02 -15.17
CA LEU A 255 -23.31 17.30 -16.05
C LEU A 255 -23.75 15.85 -16.34
N LEU A 256 -24.53 15.26 -15.44
CA LEU A 256 -25.00 13.89 -15.57
C LEU A 256 -26.11 13.77 -16.64
N SER A 257 -26.35 12.57 -17.17
CA SER A 257 -27.52 12.31 -18.01
C SER A 257 -28.82 12.33 -17.19
N GLU A 258 -29.98 12.37 -17.85
CA GLU A 258 -31.28 12.26 -17.17
C GLU A 258 -31.45 10.91 -16.45
N GLU A 259 -30.98 9.82 -17.07
CA GLU A 259 -30.94 8.48 -16.50
C GLU A 259 -30.01 8.42 -15.26
N ALA A 260 -28.84 9.04 -15.34
CA ALA A 260 -27.92 9.15 -14.21
C ALA A 260 -28.55 9.94 -13.05
N ARG A 261 -29.20 11.08 -13.31
CA ARG A 261 -29.97 11.85 -12.32
C ARG A 261 -31.19 11.12 -11.78
N ALA A 262 -31.72 10.12 -12.47
CA ALA A 262 -32.80 9.27 -11.95
C ALA A 262 -32.32 8.37 -10.81
N ASN A 263 -31.01 8.10 -10.68
CA ASN A 263 -30.44 7.35 -9.57
C ASN A 263 -30.69 8.07 -8.22
N LYS A 264 -30.90 7.28 -7.15
CA LYS A 264 -31.16 7.74 -5.77
C LYS A 264 -30.28 7.02 -4.73
N THR A 265 -29.30 6.23 -5.18
CA THR A 265 -28.45 5.37 -4.34
C THR A 265 -26.99 5.79 -4.32
N ILE A 266 -26.54 6.54 -5.34
CA ILE A 266 -25.15 6.97 -5.53
C ILE A 266 -25.10 8.51 -5.38
N PRO A 267 -24.27 9.07 -4.48
CA PRO A 267 -24.02 10.53 -4.39
C PRO A 267 -23.12 11.00 -5.53
N LEU A 268 -22.98 12.32 -5.78
CA LEU A 268 -22.29 12.81 -6.98
C LEU A 268 -20.86 12.24 -7.16
N LEU A 269 -20.06 12.17 -6.09
CA LEU A 269 -18.70 11.61 -6.15
C LEU A 269 -18.66 10.10 -6.48
N GLY A 270 -19.80 9.39 -6.53
CA GLY A 270 -19.88 8.01 -7.01
C GLY A 270 -20.16 7.88 -8.51
N PHE A 271 -20.38 8.97 -9.25
CA PHE A 271 -20.45 8.95 -10.71
C PHE A 271 -19.03 9.03 -11.28
N PHE A 272 -18.33 7.90 -11.24
CA PHE A 272 -16.93 7.81 -11.67
C PHE A 272 -16.76 7.99 -13.18
N GLU A 273 -15.66 8.63 -13.55
CA GLU A 273 -15.18 8.75 -14.92
C GLU A 273 -13.75 8.19 -15.05
N ALA A 274 -13.33 7.93 -16.28
CA ALA A 274 -11.94 7.69 -16.64
C ALA A 274 -11.20 8.98 -17.02
N TYR A 275 -9.88 8.90 -17.22
CA TYR A 275 -8.99 10.00 -17.60
C TYR A 275 -9.42 10.81 -18.85
N ASP A 276 -10.19 10.18 -19.75
CA ASP A 276 -10.70 10.75 -21.00
C ASP A 276 -12.15 11.25 -20.93
N GLY A 277 -12.81 11.16 -19.77
CA GLY A 277 -14.22 11.52 -19.59
C GLY A 277 -15.20 10.38 -19.82
N THR A 278 -14.74 9.16 -20.15
CA THR A 278 -15.63 8.01 -20.31
C THR A 278 -16.30 7.67 -18.97
N PRO A 279 -17.65 7.63 -18.88
CA PRO A 279 -18.33 7.20 -17.65
C PRO A 279 -18.08 5.72 -17.36
N VAL A 280 -17.80 5.40 -16.09
CA VAL A 280 -17.60 4.02 -15.61
C VAL A 280 -18.92 3.23 -15.61
N TYR A 281 -20.06 3.94 -15.50
CA TYR A 281 -21.39 3.36 -15.35
C TYR A 281 -22.35 3.81 -16.47
N ASN A 282 -23.13 2.87 -16.98
CA ASN A 282 -24.30 3.12 -17.82
C ASN A 282 -25.57 3.01 -16.96
N PHE A 283 -26.50 3.96 -17.13
CA PHE A 283 -27.75 4.05 -16.35
C PHE A 283 -28.99 3.74 -17.21
N ASP A 284 -29.94 2.99 -16.66
CA ASP A 284 -31.27 2.82 -17.26
C ASP A 284 -32.20 4.02 -16.91
N ARG A 285 -33.33 4.14 -17.61
CA ARG A 285 -34.34 5.19 -17.37
C ARG A 285 -34.92 5.26 -15.94
N ASN A 286 -34.61 4.29 -15.08
CA ASN A 286 -35.03 4.22 -13.68
C ASN A 286 -33.84 4.49 -12.73
N GLY A 287 -32.68 4.92 -13.26
CA GLY A 287 -31.47 5.17 -12.51
C GLY A 287 -30.69 3.93 -12.09
N ARG A 288 -31.03 2.72 -12.59
CA ARG A 288 -30.25 1.51 -12.27
C ARG A 288 -28.98 1.49 -13.11
N TYR A 289 -27.85 1.25 -12.45
CA TYR A 289 -26.53 1.32 -13.07
C TYR A 289 -25.96 -0.07 -13.38
N SER A 290 -25.06 -0.11 -14.35
CA SER A 290 -24.21 -1.25 -14.69
C SER A 290 -22.85 -0.74 -15.15
N TYR A 291 -21.79 -1.54 -15.07
CA TYR A 291 -20.50 -1.14 -15.62
C TYR A 291 -20.60 -0.93 -17.14
N ASN A 292 -19.96 0.13 -17.62
CA ASN A 292 -19.87 0.38 -19.05
C ASN A 292 -19.14 -0.76 -19.75
N ASN A 293 -19.65 -1.19 -20.91
CA ASN A 293 -19.14 -2.34 -21.62
C ASN A 293 -18.15 -1.91 -22.70
N ILE A 294 -16.91 -2.36 -22.54
CA ILE A 294 -15.73 -1.98 -23.30
C ILE A 294 -15.02 -3.27 -23.70
N ASP A 295 -14.38 -3.28 -24.87
CA ASP A 295 -13.53 -4.40 -25.25
C ASP A 295 -12.28 -4.47 -24.34
N PHE A 296 -11.65 -5.64 -24.29
CA PHE A 296 -10.59 -5.89 -23.33
C PHE A 296 -9.28 -5.13 -23.63
N GLU A 297 -8.99 -4.81 -24.89
CA GLU A 297 -7.79 -4.04 -25.25
C GLU A 297 -7.95 -2.57 -24.87
N SER A 298 -9.11 -1.98 -25.19
CA SER A 298 -9.50 -0.65 -24.70
C SER A 298 -9.51 -0.60 -23.18
N TYR A 299 -9.98 -1.67 -22.51
CA TYR A 299 -10.00 -1.74 -21.06
C TYR A 299 -8.59 -1.73 -20.46
N LYS A 300 -7.66 -2.54 -20.96
CA LYS A 300 -6.25 -2.54 -20.50
C LYS A 300 -5.61 -1.16 -20.65
N LYS A 301 -5.82 -0.48 -21.78
CA LYS A 301 -5.30 0.87 -22.01
C LYS A 301 -5.87 1.88 -21.01
N MET A 302 -7.19 1.88 -20.84
CA MET A 302 -7.86 2.79 -19.89
C MET A 302 -7.44 2.51 -18.45
N TRP A 303 -7.31 1.24 -18.07
CA TRP A 303 -6.80 0.83 -16.75
C TRP A 303 -5.40 1.39 -16.50
N PHE A 304 -4.48 1.21 -17.45
CA PHE A 304 -3.13 1.72 -17.35
C PHE A 304 -3.10 3.25 -17.21
N GLU A 305 -3.82 3.98 -18.07
CA GLU A 305 -3.85 5.45 -18.01
C GLU A 305 -4.48 5.99 -16.72
N ASN A 306 -5.59 5.38 -16.27
CA ASN A 306 -6.25 5.75 -15.03
C ASN A 306 -5.33 5.56 -13.82
N VAL A 307 -4.74 4.37 -13.67
CA VAL A 307 -3.87 4.04 -12.54
C VAL A 307 -2.60 4.90 -12.57
N LYS A 308 -1.99 5.09 -13.74
CA LYS A 308 -0.78 5.92 -13.91
C LYS A 308 -1.01 7.37 -13.50
N GLN A 309 -2.10 7.99 -13.98
CA GLN A 309 -2.37 9.40 -13.69
C GLN A 309 -2.75 9.63 -12.23
N ILE A 310 -3.47 8.70 -11.60
CA ILE A 310 -3.75 8.75 -10.17
C ILE A 310 -2.47 8.53 -9.35
N ALA A 311 -1.64 7.53 -9.68
CA ALA A 311 -0.36 7.31 -9.03
C ALA A 311 0.55 8.56 -9.14
N ALA A 312 0.61 9.20 -10.31
CA ALA A 312 1.34 10.45 -10.52
C ALA A 312 0.80 11.64 -9.70
N ALA A 313 -0.52 11.75 -9.53
CA ALA A 313 -1.15 12.78 -8.72
C ALA A 313 -0.87 12.59 -7.22
N TYR A 314 -0.83 11.33 -6.75
CA TYR A 314 -0.62 10.98 -5.34
C TYR A 314 0.83 10.68 -4.97
N LYS A 315 1.80 10.79 -5.89
CA LYS A 315 3.23 10.45 -5.67
C LYS A 315 3.89 11.11 -4.46
N ASN A 316 3.39 12.27 -4.02
CA ASN A 316 3.88 13.00 -2.84
C ASN A 316 3.18 12.58 -1.54
N SER A 317 2.27 11.60 -1.56
CA SER A 317 1.48 11.16 -0.40
C SER A 317 2.14 10.05 0.43
N GLY A 318 3.29 9.54 -0.02
CA GLY A 318 4.02 8.47 0.68
C GLY A 318 5.24 8.03 -0.12
N ASN A 319 5.73 6.84 0.19
CA ASN A 319 6.91 6.23 -0.45
C ASN A 319 6.72 4.73 -0.73
N LEU A 320 5.49 4.22 -0.63
CA LEU A 320 5.09 2.87 -0.99
C LEU A 320 3.67 2.91 -1.56
N PHE A 321 3.42 2.28 -2.71
CA PHE A 321 2.14 2.43 -3.44
C PHE A 321 1.44 1.09 -3.65
N SER A 322 0.10 1.10 -3.59
CA SER A 322 -0.73 -0.10 -3.79
C SER A 322 -2.07 0.18 -4.49
N LEU A 323 -2.73 -0.92 -4.86
CA LEU A 323 -4.06 -0.97 -5.49
C LEU A 323 -4.70 -2.33 -5.18
N ASN A 324 -6.02 -2.38 -4.95
CA ASN A 324 -6.73 -3.53 -4.38
C ASN A 324 -7.93 -4.06 -5.21
N ALA A 325 -7.69 -4.46 -6.45
CA ALA A 325 -8.75 -4.77 -7.42
C ALA A 325 -9.08 -6.26 -7.62
N TYR A 326 -9.50 -6.94 -6.55
CA TYR A 326 -9.75 -8.40 -6.50
C TYR A 326 -10.61 -8.94 -7.65
N ASN A 327 -11.77 -8.33 -7.91
CA ASN A 327 -12.71 -8.81 -8.94
C ASN A 327 -12.14 -8.68 -10.35
N ASP A 328 -11.38 -7.62 -10.62
CA ASP A 328 -10.79 -7.35 -11.93
C ASP A 328 -9.56 -8.21 -12.18
N PHE A 329 -8.71 -8.43 -11.17
CA PHE A 329 -7.59 -9.37 -11.26
C PHE A 329 -8.06 -10.83 -11.39
N PHE A 330 -9.10 -11.23 -10.65
CA PHE A 330 -9.70 -12.55 -10.84
C PHE A 330 -10.32 -12.70 -12.23
N ARG A 331 -10.98 -11.68 -12.79
CA ARG A 331 -11.55 -11.76 -14.14
C ARG A 331 -10.45 -11.76 -15.22
N TYR A 332 -9.38 -11.00 -15.02
CA TYR A 332 -8.31 -10.76 -15.98
C TYR A 332 -6.93 -10.72 -15.28
N PRO A 333 -6.25 -11.86 -15.09
CA PRO A 333 -5.02 -11.94 -14.29
C PRO A 333 -3.90 -11.00 -14.76
N ILE A 334 -3.80 -10.74 -16.06
CA ILE A 334 -2.86 -9.78 -16.67
C ILE A 334 -2.97 -8.34 -16.11
N LEU A 335 -4.13 -7.93 -15.58
CA LEU A 335 -4.29 -6.61 -14.97
C LEU A 335 -3.43 -6.43 -13.70
N SER A 336 -3.01 -7.52 -13.05
CA SER A 336 -2.09 -7.46 -11.91
C SER A 336 -0.73 -6.86 -12.30
N GLY A 337 -0.11 -7.37 -13.37
CA GLY A 337 1.13 -6.83 -13.94
C GLY A 337 0.97 -5.41 -14.51
N ILE A 338 -0.09 -5.18 -15.30
CA ILE A 338 -0.39 -3.85 -15.88
C ILE A 338 -0.58 -2.79 -14.78
N THR A 339 -1.12 -3.17 -13.63
CA THR A 339 -1.23 -2.28 -12.46
C THR A 339 0.13 -1.86 -11.92
N VAL A 340 1.07 -2.79 -11.81
CA VAL A 340 2.44 -2.49 -11.36
C VAL A 340 3.12 -1.53 -12.34
N ASP A 341 3.04 -1.81 -13.65
CA ASP A 341 3.60 -0.92 -14.69
C ASP A 341 3.00 0.48 -14.61
N ALA A 342 1.67 0.57 -14.45
CA ALA A 342 0.96 1.84 -14.38
C ALA A 342 1.35 2.65 -13.15
N ILE A 343 1.40 2.03 -11.96
CA ILE A 343 1.85 2.70 -10.73
C ILE A 343 3.28 3.22 -10.92
N ARG A 344 4.22 2.37 -11.34
CA ARG A 344 5.63 2.74 -11.57
C ARG A 344 5.78 3.86 -12.60
N ALA A 345 4.99 3.84 -13.68
CA ALA A 345 4.96 4.92 -14.66
C ALA A 345 4.42 6.26 -14.11
N GLY A 346 3.67 6.24 -13.00
CA GLY A 346 3.19 7.43 -12.30
C GLY A 346 4.13 7.95 -11.21
N VAL A 347 4.68 7.07 -10.37
CA VAL A 347 5.50 7.45 -9.20
C VAL A 347 7.02 7.40 -9.44
N GLY A 348 7.48 6.75 -10.51
CA GLY A 348 8.89 6.51 -10.78
C GLY A 348 9.45 5.39 -9.89
N ASP A 349 10.64 5.61 -9.33
CA ASP A 349 11.42 4.60 -8.62
C ASP A 349 10.95 4.31 -7.17
N MET A 350 9.63 4.28 -6.92
CA MET A 350 9.07 3.95 -5.60
C MET A 350 8.55 2.50 -5.54
N PRO A 351 8.65 1.81 -4.39
CA PRO A 351 8.16 0.46 -4.23
C PRO A 351 6.66 0.34 -4.44
N VAL A 352 6.26 -0.80 -4.99
CA VAL A 352 4.86 -1.16 -5.28
C VAL A 352 4.54 -2.49 -4.62
N TRP A 353 3.57 -2.50 -3.72
CA TRP A 353 2.99 -3.71 -3.14
C TRP A 353 1.55 -3.84 -3.63
N ILE A 354 1.16 -5.01 -4.14
CA ILE A 354 -0.19 -5.20 -4.71
C ILE A 354 -1.05 -6.01 -3.74
N TYR A 355 -2.31 -5.61 -3.59
CA TYR A 355 -3.31 -6.36 -2.84
C TYR A 355 -3.95 -7.46 -3.69
N PHE A 356 -4.09 -8.63 -3.09
CA PHE A 356 -4.76 -9.82 -3.62
C PHE A 356 -5.84 -10.29 -2.64
N ASP A 357 -6.76 -11.11 -3.14
CA ASP A 357 -7.86 -11.64 -2.34
C ASP A 357 -7.36 -12.73 -1.38
N GLY A 358 -7.40 -12.42 -0.08
CA GLY A 358 -6.91 -13.29 0.99
C GLY A 358 -7.92 -14.34 1.47
N ASN A 359 -9.20 -14.25 1.11
CA ASN A 359 -10.21 -15.20 1.61
C ASN A 359 -11.39 -15.48 0.68
N GLY A 360 -11.26 -15.21 -0.62
CA GLY A 360 -12.28 -15.53 -1.61
C GLY A 360 -13.44 -14.54 -1.60
N TYR A 361 -13.16 -13.25 -1.48
CA TYR A 361 -14.09 -12.18 -1.88
C TYR A 361 -14.62 -12.39 -3.31
N SER A 362 -13.72 -12.60 -4.28
CA SER A 362 -14.04 -12.74 -5.70
C SER A 362 -14.20 -14.19 -6.17
N LYS A 363 -14.03 -15.17 -5.28
CA LYS A 363 -14.10 -16.60 -5.62
C LYS A 363 -15.54 -17.02 -6.02
N PRO A 364 -15.75 -17.62 -7.21
CA PRO A 364 -17.03 -18.22 -7.57
C PRO A 364 -17.43 -19.33 -6.59
N ALA A 365 -18.73 -19.49 -6.34
CA ALA A 365 -19.26 -20.53 -5.46
C ALA A 365 -18.93 -21.96 -5.94
N SER A 366 -18.82 -22.16 -7.26
CA SER A 366 -18.52 -23.45 -7.91
C SER A 366 -17.04 -23.81 -8.00
N MET A 367 -16.13 -22.92 -7.60
CA MET A 367 -14.67 -23.13 -7.67
C MET A 367 -14.16 -23.64 -6.31
N SER A 368 -13.20 -24.58 -6.31
CA SER A 368 -12.52 -25.02 -5.08
C SER A 368 -11.68 -23.89 -4.46
N ALA A 369 -11.20 -24.07 -3.23
CA ALA A 369 -10.28 -23.09 -2.65
C ALA A 369 -8.90 -23.16 -3.35
N GLU A 370 -8.46 -24.36 -3.67
CA GLU A 370 -7.18 -24.69 -4.27
C GLU A 370 -7.05 -24.13 -5.69
N ASP A 371 -8.08 -24.30 -6.53
CA ASP A 371 -8.13 -23.72 -7.88
C ASP A 371 -8.09 -22.18 -7.82
N TYR A 372 -8.76 -21.59 -6.82
CA TYR A 372 -8.76 -20.14 -6.62
C TYR A 372 -7.40 -19.62 -6.13
N VAL A 373 -6.71 -20.37 -5.25
CA VAL A 373 -5.35 -20.04 -4.83
C VAL A 373 -4.37 -20.13 -6.00
N ASN A 374 -4.56 -21.06 -6.95
CA ASN A 374 -3.77 -21.09 -8.19
C ASN A 374 -3.99 -19.86 -9.08
N GLU A 375 -5.24 -19.37 -9.19
CA GLU A 375 -5.55 -18.10 -9.86
C GLU A 375 -4.85 -16.91 -9.18
N VAL A 376 -4.90 -16.83 -7.85
CA VAL A 376 -4.24 -15.77 -7.05
C VAL A 376 -2.71 -15.87 -7.17
N LYS A 377 -2.15 -17.09 -7.18
CA LYS A 377 -0.72 -17.34 -7.41
C LYS A 377 -0.24 -16.78 -8.74
N CYS A 378 -1.00 -17.02 -9.82
CA CYS A 378 -0.71 -16.46 -11.15
C CYS A 378 -0.64 -14.93 -11.10
N GLN A 379 -1.62 -14.28 -10.46
CA GLN A 379 -1.66 -12.81 -10.31
C GLN A 379 -0.44 -12.29 -9.51
N ILE A 380 -0.09 -12.93 -8.39
CA ILE A 380 1.06 -12.56 -7.55
C ILE A 380 2.37 -12.59 -8.33
N TYR A 381 2.68 -13.73 -8.97
CA TYR A 381 3.94 -13.86 -9.68
C TYR A 381 3.98 -12.99 -10.94
N THR A 382 2.83 -12.70 -11.56
CA THR A 382 2.73 -11.71 -12.64
C THR A 382 3.10 -10.31 -12.13
N SER A 383 2.54 -9.86 -11.00
CA SER A 383 2.96 -8.59 -10.37
C SER A 383 4.46 -8.56 -10.03
N ILE A 384 5.04 -9.66 -9.54
CA ILE A 384 6.49 -9.76 -9.26
C ILE A 384 7.31 -9.62 -10.55
N VAL A 385 6.91 -10.26 -11.65
CA VAL A 385 7.57 -10.14 -12.97
C VAL A 385 7.53 -8.70 -13.53
N HIS A 386 6.53 -7.91 -13.14
CA HIS A 386 6.44 -6.47 -13.46
C HIS A 386 7.18 -5.56 -12.46
N GLY A 387 7.76 -6.13 -11.40
CA GLY A 387 8.59 -5.42 -10.42
C GLY A 387 7.89 -5.01 -9.14
N ALA A 388 6.79 -5.67 -8.74
CA ALA A 388 6.26 -5.52 -7.39
C ALA A 388 7.27 -6.00 -6.35
N THR A 389 7.49 -5.19 -5.30
CA THR A 389 8.45 -5.47 -4.21
C THR A 389 7.76 -6.00 -2.95
N GLY A 390 6.50 -6.41 -3.09
CA GLY A 390 5.74 -7.05 -2.03
C GLY A 390 4.31 -7.40 -2.45
N VAL A 391 3.67 -8.22 -1.62
CA VAL A 391 2.32 -8.75 -1.82
C VAL A 391 1.52 -8.55 -0.55
N MET A 392 0.26 -8.17 -0.71
CA MET A 392 -0.67 -7.94 0.39
C MET A 392 -1.93 -8.76 0.18
N PHE A 393 -2.52 -9.25 1.25
CA PHE A 393 -3.71 -10.09 1.22
C PHE A 393 -4.78 -9.47 2.09
N TRP A 394 -5.88 -9.01 1.50
CA TRP A 394 -7.02 -8.53 2.27
C TRP A 394 -7.99 -9.66 2.56
N SER A 395 -8.47 -9.72 3.80
CA SER A 395 -9.48 -10.68 4.21
C SER A 395 -10.67 -10.00 4.90
N ASP A 396 -11.87 -10.37 4.46
CA ASP A 396 -13.10 -10.09 5.19
C ASP A 396 -13.12 -10.89 6.52
N THR A 397 -13.17 -10.20 7.66
CA THR A 397 -13.19 -10.84 8.99
C THR A 397 -14.43 -11.70 9.26
N THR A 398 -15.47 -11.60 8.43
CA THR A 398 -16.75 -12.30 8.60
C THR A 398 -16.87 -13.60 7.80
N LYS A 399 -15.94 -13.88 6.88
CA LYS A 399 -15.95 -15.11 6.07
C LYS A 399 -15.24 -16.27 6.77
N GLU A 400 -15.67 -17.48 6.41
CA GLU A 400 -14.99 -18.72 6.80
C GLU A 400 -13.54 -18.76 6.30
N PRO A 401 -12.60 -19.34 7.07
CA PRO A 401 -11.16 -19.24 6.78
C PRO A 401 -10.66 -20.19 5.69
N TYR A 402 -11.49 -21.07 5.14
CA TYR A 402 -11.04 -22.17 4.25
C TYR A 402 -10.20 -21.72 3.03
N VAL A 403 -10.49 -20.57 2.40
CA VAL A 403 -9.65 -20.03 1.32
C VAL A 403 -8.35 -19.43 1.86
N PHE A 404 -8.41 -18.76 3.01
CA PHE A 404 -7.24 -18.21 3.68
C PHE A 404 -6.26 -19.33 4.10
N ASP A 405 -6.78 -20.40 4.69
CA ASP A 405 -5.98 -21.55 5.12
C ASP A 405 -5.34 -22.26 3.91
N ALA A 406 -6.06 -22.32 2.77
CA ALA A 406 -5.55 -22.83 1.50
C ALA A 406 -4.44 -21.98 0.87
N LEU A 407 -4.23 -20.71 1.27
CA LEU A 407 -3.08 -19.90 0.84
C LEU A 407 -1.75 -20.40 1.43
N THR A 408 -1.77 -21.16 2.54
CA THR A 408 -0.58 -21.53 3.31
C THR A 408 0.55 -22.13 2.45
N PRO A 409 0.31 -23.11 1.55
CA PRO A 409 1.37 -23.67 0.71
C PRO A 409 2.00 -22.62 -0.24
N MET A 410 1.20 -21.70 -0.75
CA MET A 410 1.68 -20.60 -1.60
C MET A 410 2.48 -19.57 -0.79
N LEU A 411 2.08 -19.27 0.45
CA LEU A 411 2.85 -18.40 1.34
C LEU A 411 4.20 -19.00 1.72
N ILE A 412 4.27 -20.32 1.92
CA ILE A 412 5.53 -21.06 2.11
C ILE A 412 6.42 -20.89 0.86
N GLU A 413 5.90 -21.21 -0.33
CA GLU A 413 6.63 -21.10 -1.59
C GLU A 413 7.14 -19.66 -1.86
N LEU A 414 6.34 -18.65 -1.56
CA LEU A 414 6.75 -17.24 -1.66
C LEU A 414 7.95 -16.95 -0.75
N ASN A 415 7.92 -17.40 0.51
CA ASN A 415 9.05 -17.21 1.44
C ASN A 415 10.31 -17.96 0.97
N GLU A 416 10.16 -19.17 0.45
CA GLU A 416 11.26 -19.92 -0.15
C GLU A 416 11.87 -19.15 -1.33
N ASN A 417 11.06 -18.50 -2.16
CA ASN A 417 11.50 -17.75 -3.34
C ASN A 417 11.87 -16.28 -3.09
N VAL A 418 11.64 -15.70 -1.90
CA VAL A 418 12.01 -14.30 -1.57
C VAL A 418 13.49 -13.99 -1.85
N HIS A 419 14.38 -14.97 -1.71
CA HIS A 419 15.80 -14.78 -2.04
C HIS A 419 16.05 -14.55 -3.54
N ILE A 420 15.24 -15.14 -4.43
CA ILE A 420 15.26 -14.92 -5.88
C ILE A 420 14.68 -13.55 -6.22
N PHE A 421 13.55 -13.17 -5.61
CA PHE A 421 12.88 -11.90 -5.89
C PHE A 421 13.82 -10.70 -5.66
N LYS A 422 14.65 -10.76 -4.62
CA LYS A 422 15.63 -9.73 -4.26
C LYS A 422 16.91 -9.70 -5.13
N MET A 423 17.13 -10.68 -6.00
CA MET A 423 18.25 -10.61 -6.96
C MET A 423 17.98 -9.53 -8.01
N ASN A 424 19.00 -9.12 -8.76
CA ASN A 424 18.83 -8.13 -9.81
C ASN A 424 18.16 -8.77 -11.03
N THR A 425 17.18 -8.10 -11.63
CA THR A 425 16.65 -8.49 -12.94
C THR A 425 17.69 -8.25 -14.01
N THR A 426 17.97 -9.28 -14.81
CA THR A 426 18.87 -9.22 -15.96
C THR A 426 18.12 -9.14 -17.29
N GLU A 427 16.88 -9.63 -17.34
CA GLU A 427 16.00 -9.58 -18.51
C GLU A 427 14.53 -9.65 -18.05
N SER A 428 13.64 -8.94 -18.75
CA SER A 428 12.19 -9.13 -18.63
C SER A 428 11.56 -9.14 -20.02
N THR A 429 10.64 -10.06 -20.27
CA THR A 429 9.94 -10.23 -21.54
C THR A 429 8.45 -10.44 -21.29
N ILE A 430 7.61 -9.53 -21.82
CA ILE A 430 6.14 -9.58 -21.71
C ILE A 430 5.55 -9.68 -23.11
N ILE A 431 4.86 -10.78 -23.43
CA ILE A 431 4.26 -11.04 -24.75
C ILE A 431 2.88 -11.67 -24.55
N ASN A 432 1.83 -10.87 -24.76
CA ASN A 432 0.43 -11.27 -24.55
C ASN A 432 0.22 -11.84 -23.12
N ASP A 433 -0.15 -13.11 -23.00
CA ASP A 433 -0.34 -13.81 -21.72
C ASP A 433 0.96 -14.37 -21.12
N LEU A 434 2.10 -14.33 -21.82
CA LEU A 434 3.40 -14.80 -21.31
C LEU A 434 4.17 -13.65 -20.66
N HIS A 435 4.49 -13.80 -19.37
CA HIS A 435 5.28 -12.84 -18.61
C HIS A 435 6.53 -13.55 -18.06
N VAL A 436 7.72 -13.03 -18.33
CA VAL A 436 9.00 -13.61 -17.89
C VAL A 436 9.90 -12.56 -17.26
N MET A 437 10.54 -12.91 -16.16
CA MET A 437 11.64 -12.19 -15.52
C MET A 437 12.81 -13.17 -15.29
N ILE A 438 14.01 -12.78 -15.71
CA ILE A 438 15.26 -13.48 -15.39
C ILE A 438 16.00 -12.71 -14.31
N LYS A 439 16.22 -13.37 -13.17
CA LYS A 439 16.96 -12.84 -12.02
C LYS A 439 18.38 -13.40 -12.00
N GLY A 440 19.35 -12.61 -11.57
CA GLY A 440 20.74 -13.07 -11.47
C GLY A 440 21.56 -12.40 -10.36
N ASP A 441 22.39 -13.20 -9.69
CA ASP A 441 23.46 -12.75 -8.78
C ASP A 441 24.56 -13.82 -8.70
N LYS A 442 25.83 -13.40 -8.53
CA LYS A 442 27.01 -14.26 -8.27
C LYS A 442 27.12 -15.53 -9.13
N GLY A 443 26.79 -15.44 -10.42
CA GLY A 443 26.88 -16.57 -11.37
C GLY A 443 25.72 -17.56 -11.31
N LYS A 444 24.69 -17.31 -10.49
CA LYS A 444 23.40 -18.00 -10.58
C LYS A 444 22.41 -17.16 -11.38
N LYS A 445 21.53 -17.83 -12.12
CA LYS A 445 20.39 -17.24 -12.81
C LYS A 445 19.13 -18.03 -12.48
N TYR A 446 18.02 -17.33 -12.35
CA TYR A 446 16.71 -17.89 -12.08
C TYR A 446 15.68 -17.31 -13.05
N ILE A 447 14.73 -18.13 -13.49
CA ILE A 447 13.54 -17.68 -14.21
C ILE A 447 12.35 -17.59 -13.25
N ILE A 448 11.55 -16.56 -13.42
CA ILE A 448 10.17 -16.47 -12.96
C ILE A 448 9.33 -16.26 -14.22
N ALA A 449 8.39 -17.17 -14.51
CA ALA A 449 7.52 -17.07 -15.67
C ALA A 449 6.06 -17.38 -15.30
N THR A 450 5.11 -16.62 -15.86
CA THR A 450 3.67 -16.85 -15.68
C THR A 450 2.94 -16.89 -17.02
N ASN A 451 1.84 -17.64 -17.05
CA ASN A 451 0.82 -17.57 -18.09
C ASN A 451 -0.45 -16.96 -17.52
N THR A 452 -0.85 -15.77 -17.94
CA THR A 452 -2.08 -15.10 -17.45
C THR A 452 -3.36 -15.59 -18.14
N SER A 453 -3.25 -16.46 -19.14
CA SER A 453 -4.38 -17.07 -19.82
C SER A 453 -5.10 -18.08 -18.93
N LYS A 454 -6.43 -17.95 -18.80
CA LYS A 454 -7.29 -18.90 -18.05
C LYS A 454 -7.56 -20.22 -18.77
N THR A 455 -7.25 -20.31 -20.06
CA THR A 455 -7.67 -21.44 -20.91
C THR A 455 -6.59 -21.99 -21.82
N THR A 456 -5.62 -21.15 -22.21
CA THR A 456 -4.73 -21.45 -23.34
C THR A 456 -3.29 -21.61 -22.84
N PRO A 457 -2.59 -22.71 -23.17
CA PRO A 457 -1.18 -22.82 -22.86
C PRO A 457 -0.33 -21.90 -23.74
N VAL A 458 0.80 -21.41 -23.22
CA VAL A 458 1.74 -20.54 -23.94
C VAL A 458 3.12 -21.17 -24.04
N SER A 459 3.83 -20.95 -25.15
CA SER A 459 5.19 -21.47 -25.37
C SER A 459 6.23 -20.69 -24.58
N LEU A 460 7.04 -21.41 -23.79
CA LEU A 460 8.16 -20.84 -23.03
C LEU A 460 9.47 -21.07 -23.81
N ASN A 461 9.78 -20.13 -24.70
CA ASN A 461 10.97 -20.18 -25.55
C ASN A 461 12.11 -19.36 -24.94
N VAL A 462 12.65 -19.83 -23.81
CA VAL A 462 13.78 -19.21 -23.10
C VAL A 462 14.97 -20.16 -23.09
N ASP A 463 16.16 -19.64 -23.38
CA ASP A 463 17.40 -20.41 -23.38
C ASP A 463 17.79 -20.88 -21.96
N GLY A 464 18.39 -22.06 -21.87
CA GLY A 464 18.71 -22.70 -20.59
C GLY A 464 17.51 -23.25 -19.80
N VAL A 465 16.27 -23.01 -20.24
CA VAL A 465 15.05 -23.54 -19.61
C VAL A 465 14.61 -24.87 -20.22
N SER A 466 14.37 -25.87 -19.39
CA SER A 466 13.91 -27.21 -19.81
C SER A 466 12.41 -27.24 -20.15
N LYS A 467 11.57 -26.52 -19.39
CA LYS A 467 10.12 -26.41 -19.63
C LYS A 467 9.85 -25.56 -20.88
N LYS A 468 9.10 -26.12 -21.85
CA LYS A 468 8.82 -25.46 -23.15
C LYS A 468 7.40 -24.91 -23.30
N THR A 469 6.52 -25.19 -22.35
CA THR A 469 5.13 -24.72 -22.34
C THR A 469 4.70 -24.46 -20.91
N LEU A 470 3.99 -23.35 -20.69
CA LEU A 470 3.21 -23.10 -19.48
C LEU A 470 1.75 -23.44 -19.74
N GLY A 471 1.12 -24.22 -18.87
CA GLY A 471 -0.33 -24.43 -18.84
C GLY A 471 -1.08 -23.14 -18.52
N ALA A 472 -2.41 -23.14 -18.66
CA ALA A 472 -3.25 -22.03 -18.22
C ALA A 472 -2.99 -21.69 -16.75
N LEU A 473 -2.81 -20.41 -16.42
CA LEU A 473 -2.50 -19.89 -15.08
C LEU A 473 -1.21 -20.44 -14.44
N GLU A 474 -0.39 -21.20 -15.18
CA GLU A 474 0.79 -21.83 -14.60
C GLU A 474 1.88 -20.81 -14.29
N VAL A 475 2.47 -20.95 -13.10
CA VAL A 475 3.67 -20.24 -12.66
C VAL A 475 4.84 -21.22 -12.66
N TYR A 476 5.97 -20.80 -13.19
CA TYR A 476 7.20 -21.56 -13.20
C TYR A 476 8.36 -20.72 -12.62
N VAL A 477 8.99 -21.25 -11.56
CA VAL A 477 10.19 -20.68 -10.94
C VAL A 477 11.27 -21.75 -10.93
N ALA A 478 12.46 -21.46 -11.44
CA ALA A 478 13.57 -22.42 -11.49
C ALA A 478 14.94 -21.73 -11.60
N GLU A 479 16.00 -22.42 -11.14
CA GLU A 479 17.38 -22.10 -11.50
C GLU A 479 17.61 -22.50 -12.96
N ILE A 480 18.27 -21.65 -13.76
CA ILE A 480 18.52 -21.88 -15.19
C ILE A 480 20.01 -22.04 -15.45
N GLY A 481 20.36 -23.03 -16.27
CA GLY A 481 21.75 -23.37 -16.56
C GLY A 481 22.38 -22.38 -17.54
N GLY A 482 23.40 -21.64 -17.10
CA GLY A 482 24.23 -20.82 -17.97
C GLY A 482 25.54 -20.41 -17.31
N THR A 483 26.67 -20.75 -17.93
CA THR A 483 27.97 -20.14 -17.64
C THR A 483 27.92 -18.64 -17.97
N LEU A 484 28.47 -17.81 -17.09
CA LEU A 484 28.78 -16.40 -17.38
C LEU A 484 29.91 -16.28 -18.41
#